data_AF-A0A2D8GA11-F1
#
_entry.id   AF-A0A2D8GA11-F1
#
_cell.length_a   1.000
_cell.length_b   1.000
_cell.length_c   1.000
_cell.angle_alpha   90.00
_cell.angle_beta   90.00
_cell.angle_gamma   90.00
#
_symmetry.space_group_name_H-M   'P 1'
#
loop_
_entity.id
_entity.type
_entity.pdbx_description
1 polymer ?
#
loop_
_entity_poly.entity_id
_entity_poly.type
_entity_poly.pdbx_seq_one_letter_code
_entity_poly.pdbx_strand_id
1 'polypeptide(L)'
;MIITIDDYISWRKSTKCINLKYIAGDTAVLSISKNGVDAQAMYINSILTEYSIEPGCWFTVETLGYKTEIEENINSGSVTIAPENWRPTPLQN
;
A
#
# COMPACT_ATOMS: atom_id res chain seq x y z
N MET A 1 4.62 -11.72 0.91
CA MET A 1 4.95 -11.04 2.19
C MET A 1 3.78 -11.17 3.15
N ILE A 2 4.07 -11.09 4.44
CA ILE A 2 3.08 -11.16 5.51
C ILE A 2 2.95 -9.78 6.14
N ILE A 3 1.72 -9.30 6.28
CA ILE A 3 1.35 -8.04 6.94
C ILE A 3 0.65 -8.37 8.25
N THR A 4 1.04 -7.71 9.32
CA THR A 4 0.42 -7.76 10.66
C THR A 4 0.17 -6.34 11.17
N ILE A 5 -0.44 -6.22 12.35
CA ILE A 5 -0.62 -4.91 13.01
C ILE A 5 0.73 -4.24 13.31
N ASP A 6 1.76 -5.02 13.64
CA ASP A 6 3.08 -4.51 14.01
C ASP A 6 4.03 -4.36 12.82
N ASP A 7 3.76 -5.08 11.72
CA ASP A 7 4.59 -5.09 10.51
C ASP A 7 3.73 -4.92 9.27
N TYR A 8 3.68 -3.68 8.77
CA TYR A 8 2.84 -3.27 7.66
C TYR A 8 3.66 -2.54 6.60
N ILE A 9 3.08 -2.40 5.39
CA ILE A 9 3.71 -1.61 4.34
C ILE A 9 3.50 -0.14 4.69
N SER A 10 4.46 0.47 5.38
CA SER A 10 4.49 1.92 5.62
C SER A 10 4.46 2.72 4.31
N TRP A 11 3.95 3.96 4.41
CA TRP A 11 3.88 4.89 3.29
C TRP A 11 5.19 4.94 2.49
N ARG A 12 5.11 4.54 1.23
CA ARG A 12 6.25 4.51 0.31
C ARG A 12 5.80 4.78 -1.10
N LYS A 13 6.74 5.13 -1.98
CA LYS A 13 6.51 5.28 -3.42
C LYS A 13 7.61 4.61 -4.21
N SER A 14 7.29 4.15 -5.40
CA SER A 14 8.25 3.55 -6.33
C SER A 14 8.37 4.39 -7.60
N THR A 15 9.56 4.36 -8.21
CA THR A 15 9.79 4.90 -9.56
C THR A 15 9.20 4.02 -10.67
N LYS A 16 8.70 2.82 -10.34
CA LYS A 16 8.05 1.88 -11.24
C LYS A 16 6.68 1.45 -10.71
N CYS A 17 5.88 0.85 -11.58
CA CYS A 17 4.59 0.28 -11.22
C CYS A 17 4.77 -0.87 -10.21
N ILE A 18 3.94 -0.88 -9.17
CA ILE A 18 3.85 -1.97 -8.19
C ILE A 18 2.54 -2.69 -8.41
N ASN A 19 2.60 -4.03 -8.45
CA ASN A 19 1.42 -4.86 -8.45
C ASN A 19 1.31 -5.60 -7.11
N LEU A 20 0.13 -5.51 -6.50
CA LEU A 20 -0.22 -6.22 -5.28
C LEU A 20 -1.28 -7.27 -5.59
N LYS A 21 -1.06 -8.48 -5.07
CA LYS A 21 -2.02 -9.58 -5.17
C LYS A 21 -2.30 -10.16 -3.80
N TYR A 22 -3.57 -10.28 -3.46
CA TYR A 22 -3.98 -10.97 -2.24
C TYR A 22 -3.71 -12.47 -2.36
N ILE A 23 -3.19 -13.07 -1.29
CA ILE A 23 -2.95 -14.52 -1.21
C ILE A 23 -3.91 -15.16 -0.22
N ALA A 24 -3.92 -14.71 1.04
CA ALA A 24 -4.74 -15.31 2.11
C ALA A 24 -4.83 -14.42 3.36
N GLY A 25 -5.70 -14.81 4.31
CA GLY A 25 -5.78 -14.19 5.64
C GLY A 25 -6.94 -13.22 5.82
N ASP A 26 -6.71 -12.21 6.64
CA ASP A 26 -7.69 -11.16 6.93
C ASP A 26 -7.75 -10.12 5.78
N THR A 27 -8.83 -9.34 5.74
CA THR A 27 -8.92 -8.20 4.81
C THR A 27 -7.80 -7.20 5.10
N ALA A 28 -7.13 -6.72 4.06
CA ALA A 28 -6.23 -5.58 4.15
C ALA A 28 -6.85 -4.33 3.49
N VAL A 29 -6.27 -3.17 3.79
CA VAL A 29 -6.58 -1.89 3.15
C VAL A 29 -5.35 -1.42 2.41
N LEU A 30 -5.51 -1.12 1.12
CA LEU A 30 -4.55 -0.37 0.33
C LEU A 30 -5.03 1.08 0.28
N SER A 31 -4.17 2.00 0.74
CA SER A 31 -4.37 3.43 0.57
C SER A 31 -3.37 3.98 -0.43
N ILE A 32 -3.84 4.79 -1.38
CA ILE A 32 -3.01 5.40 -2.43
C ILE A 32 -3.22 6.90 -2.43
N SER A 33 -2.12 7.66 -2.43
CA SER A 33 -2.11 9.10 -2.64
C SER A 33 -1.29 9.46 -3.88
N LYS A 34 -1.95 10.05 -4.89
CA LYS A 34 -1.31 10.42 -6.16
C LYS A 34 -0.35 11.61 -6.03
N ASN A 35 -0.66 12.53 -5.11
CA ASN A 35 0.02 13.83 -4.98
C ASN A 35 0.67 14.02 -3.59
N GLY A 36 0.53 13.06 -2.67
CA GLY A 36 0.98 13.20 -1.29
C GLY A 36 0.10 14.07 -0.40
N VAL A 37 -1.10 14.43 -0.86
CA VAL A 37 -2.08 15.26 -0.14
C VAL A 37 -3.30 14.42 0.22
N ASP A 38 -4.03 13.96 -0.79
CA ASP A 38 -5.26 13.19 -0.62
C ASP A 38 -5.01 11.71 -0.85
N ALA A 39 -5.71 10.85 -0.11
CA ALA A 39 -5.61 9.41 -0.26
C ALA A 39 -6.98 8.78 -0.54
N GLN A 40 -6.99 7.76 -1.39
CA GLN A 40 -8.13 6.87 -1.58
C GLN A 40 -7.77 5.51 -1.00
N ALA A 41 -8.74 4.88 -0.34
CA ALA A 41 -8.57 3.57 0.29
C ALA A 41 -9.49 2.54 -0.36
N MET A 42 -9.00 1.31 -0.49
CA MET A 42 -9.76 0.18 -1.00
C MET A 42 -9.41 -1.11 -0.27
N TYR A 43 -10.41 -1.99 -0.15
CA TYR A 43 -10.20 -3.30 0.48
C TYR A 43 -9.48 -4.26 -0.47
N ILE A 44 -8.56 -5.03 0.10
CA ILE A 44 -7.87 -6.17 -0.50
C ILE A 44 -8.31 -7.42 0.27
N ASN A 45 -9.14 -8.26 -0.37
CA ASN A 45 -9.71 -9.45 0.27
C ASN A 45 -10.01 -10.61 -0.69
N SER A 46 -9.49 -10.57 -1.92
CA SER A 46 -9.81 -11.57 -2.95
C SER A 46 -8.60 -11.93 -3.81
N ILE A 47 -8.36 -13.22 -3.99
CA ILE A 47 -7.29 -13.76 -4.85
C ILE A 47 -7.52 -13.49 -6.35
N LEU A 48 -8.73 -13.06 -6.71
CA LEU A 48 -9.14 -12.77 -8.08
C LEU A 48 -8.84 -11.33 -8.49
N THR A 49 -8.37 -10.49 -7.56
CA THR A 49 -8.13 -9.07 -7.80
C THR A 49 -6.64 -8.77 -7.64
N GLU A 50 -6.08 -8.14 -8.68
CA GLU A 50 -4.74 -7.55 -8.66
C GLU A 50 -4.86 -6.04 -8.64
N TYR A 51 -4.01 -5.38 -7.87
CA TYR A 51 -4.03 -3.94 -7.65
C TYR A 51 -2.73 -3.35 -8.17
N SER A 52 -2.82 -2.49 -9.19
CA SER A 52 -1.67 -1.78 -9.75
C SER A 52 -1.58 -0.37 -9.20
N ILE A 53 -0.40 0.00 -8.70
CA ILE A 53 -0.08 1.33 -8.19
C ILE A 53 0.83 2.03 -9.20
N GLU A 54 0.37 3.19 -9.70
CA GLU A 54 1.10 3.98 -10.69
C GLU A 54 2.45 4.48 -10.14
N PRO A 55 3.50 4.58 -10.98
CA PRO A 55 4.78 5.17 -10.58
C PRO A 55 4.62 6.55 -9.95
N GLY A 56 5.38 6.82 -8.90
CA GLY A 56 5.37 8.10 -8.19
C GLY A 56 4.24 8.29 -7.19
N CYS A 57 3.21 7.43 -7.18
CA CYS A 57 2.16 7.45 -6.17
C CYS A 57 2.69 6.94 -4.83
N TRP A 58 2.28 7.60 -3.75
CA TRP A 58 2.46 7.08 -2.40
C TRP A 58 1.42 6.01 -2.11
N PHE A 59 1.79 4.95 -1.42
CA PHE A 59 0.86 3.93 -0.95
C PHE A 59 1.28 3.33 0.40
N THR A 60 0.30 2.78 1.10
CA THR A 60 0.46 1.99 2.34
C THR A 60 -0.47 0.78 2.27
N VAL A 61 -0.12 -0.31 2.94
CA VAL A 61 -0.98 -1.49 3.08
C VAL A 61 -0.97 -1.96 4.52
N GLU A 62 -2.17 -2.05 5.10
CA GLU A 62 -2.39 -2.41 6.51
C GLU A 62 -3.41 -3.55 6.58
N THR A 63 -3.23 -4.49 7.50
CA THR A 63 -4.25 -5.53 7.77
C THR A 63 -5.34 -4.97 8.68
N LEU A 64 -6.60 -5.37 8.47
CA LEU A 64 -7.71 -5.08 9.38
C LEU A 64 -7.93 -6.17 10.43
N GLY A 65 -7.11 -7.23 10.42
CA GLY A 65 -7.18 -8.34 11.36
C GLY A 65 -5.83 -8.64 11.98
N TYR A 66 -5.56 -9.92 12.22
CA TYR A 66 -4.30 -10.38 12.78
C TYR A 66 -3.21 -10.47 11.72
N LYS A 67 -3.55 -10.96 10.53
CA LYS A 67 -2.56 -11.26 9.49
C LYS A 67 -3.18 -11.29 8.09
N THR A 68 -2.53 -10.62 7.15
CA THR A 68 -2.81 -10.74 5.72
C THR A 68 -1.56 -11.16 4.97
N GLU A 69 -1.68 -12.11 4.05
CA GLU A 69 -0.63 -12.48 3.12
C GLU A 69 -0.92 -11.87 1.74
N ILE A 70 0.05 -11.13 1.22
CA ILE A 70 0.00 -10.55 -0.12
C ILE A 70 1.29 -10.84 -0.88
N GLU A 71 1.22 -10.93 -2.20
CA GLU A 71 2.38 -10.85 -3.07
C GLU A 71 2.56 -9.40 -3.51
N GLU A 72 3.78 -8.87 -3.35
CA GLU A 72 4.17 -7.54 -3.81
C GLU A 72 5.22 -7.71 -4.90
N ASN A 73 4.83 -7.49 -6.15
CA ASN A 73 5.75 -7.48 -7.28
C ASN A 73 6.29 -6.07 -7.48
N ILE A 74 7.35 -5.75 -6.74
CA ILE A 74 8.14 -4.55 -6.99
C ILE A 74 8.94 -4.80 -8.25
N ASN A 75 8.48 -4.24 -9.38
CA ASN A 75 9.32 -4.13 -10.56
C ASN A 75 10.60 -3.40 -10.15
N SER A 76 11.75 -4.08 -10.18
CA SER A 76 13.13 -3.66 -9.84
C SER A 76 13.42 -2.16 -9.97
N GLY A 77 12.86 -1.37 -9.07
CA GLY A 77 12.81 0.09 -9.10
C GLY A 77 13.18 0.61 -7.72
N SER A 78 13.64 1.85 -7.67
CA SER A 78 13.96 2.49 -6.40
C SER A 78 12.67 2.79 -5.63
N VAL A 79 12.64 2.35 -4.37
CA VAL A 79 11.56 2.66 -3.43
C VAL A 79 12.03 3.78 -2.50
N THR A 80 11.20 4.80 -2.34
CA THR A 80 11.35 5.84 -1.33
C THR A 80 10.36 5.57 -0.21
N ILE A 81 10.86 5.34 1.00
CA ILE A 81 10.05 5.18 2.20
C ILE A 81 9.85 6.58 2.81
N ALA A 82 8.62 6.91 3.19
CA ALA A 82 8.31 8.18 3.83
C ALA A 82 8.94 8.24 5.24
N PRO A 83 9.20 9.44 5.78
CA PRO A 83 9.59 9.59 7.18
C PRO A 83 8.56 8.96 8.12
N GLU A 84 9.01 8.60 9.32
CA GLU A 84 8.13 8.15 10.39
C GLU A 84 7.06 9.21 10.67
N ASN A 85 5.81 8.79 10.87
CA ASN A 85 4.62 9.62 11.05
C ASN A 85 4.18 10.44 9.82
N TRP A 86 4.80 10.27 8.65
CA TRP A 86 4.29 10.88 7.43
C TRP A 86 3.00 10.20 6.99
N ARG A 87 2.04 11.02 6.56
CA ARG A 87 0.81 10.60 5.90
C ARG A 87 0.33 11.70 4.95
N PRO A 88 -0.40 11.34 3.88
CA PRO A 88 -1.11 12.32 3.08
C PRO A 88 -1.98 13.18 4.00
N THR A 89 -1.80 14.49 3.91
CA THR A 89 -2.53 15.46 4.72
C THR A 89 -3.35 16.32 3.76
N PRO A 90 -4.67 16.44 3.97
CA PRO A 90 -5.50 17.30 3.15
C PRO A 90 -4.92 18.71 3.07
N LEU A 91 -5.10 19.38 1.94
CA LEU A 91 -4.81 20.81 1.86
C LEU A 91 -5.68 21.52 2.91
N GLN A 92 -5.03 22.19 3.85
CA GLN A 92 -5.72 23.15 4.72
C GLN A 92 -6.13 24.32 3.82
N ASN A 93 -7.43 24.45 3.57
CA ASN A 93 -8.00 25.65 2.96
C ASN A 93 -8.03 26.79 3.97
#